data_AF-A0A1H7YM82-F1
#
_entry.id   AF-A0A1H7YM82-F1
#
_cell.length_a   1.000
_cell.length_b   1.000
_cell.length_c   1.000
_cell.angle_alpha   90.00
_cell.angle_beta   90.00
_cell.angle_gamma   90.00
#
_symmetry.space_group_name_H-M   'P 1'
#
loop_
_entity.id
_entity.type
_entity.pdbx_description
1 polymer ?
#
loop_
_entity_poly.entity_id
_entity_poly.type
_entity_poly.pdbx_seq_one_letter_code
_entity_poly.pdbx_strand_id
1 'polypeptide(L)'
;MLQDNIYNDHPGLDGMSEEKPRGVLKLVSEKVGPSRDPAPIVAHETMRTSAELDPLVKQVAANGSLMRKFRETVGCDDEARVRAVIDEIRSYAASIDPKLTYAEGAKLALLLADYR
;
A
#
# COMPACT_ATOMS: atom_id res chain seq x y z
N MET A 1 -10.41 23.51 -58.54
CA MET A 1 -10.95 22.48 -59.43
C MET A 1 -10.25 21.19 -59.04
N LEU A 2 -10.89 20.35 -58.23
CA LEU A 2 -11.67 19.18 -58.69
C LEU A 2 -10.75 18.13 -59.31
N GLN A 3 -10.45 17.05 -58.57
CA GLN A 3 -10.84 15.66 -58.90
C GLN A 3 -10.03 14.63 -58.11
N ASP A 4 -10.66 14.16 -57.04
CA ASP A 4 -10.59 12.81 -56.52
C ASP A 4 -10.71 11.76 -57.64
N ASN A 5 -9.92 10.69 -57.53
CA ASN A 5 -10.28 9.33 -57.90
C ASN A 5 -9.09 8.42 -57.60
N ILE A 6 -9.17 7.58 -56.56
CA ILE A 6 -9.11 6.12 -56.73
C ILE A 6 -10.07 5.50 -55.72
N TYR A 7 -11.14 4.96 -56.27
CA TYR A 7 -12.06 4.01 -55.65
C TYR A 7 -11.50 2.59 -55.85
N ASN A 8 -11.53 1.79 -54.78
CA ASN A 8 -11.72 0.33 -54.70
C ASN A 8 -11.46 -0.04 -53.23
N ASP A 9 -12.23 -0.86 -52.51
CA ASP A 9 -13.27 -1.81 -52.87
C ASP A 9 -14.02 -2.17 -51.55
N HIS A 10 -15.27 -2.63 -51.70
CA HIS A 10 -16.34 -3.07 -50.77
C HIS A 10 -15.99 -3.92 -49.51
N PRO A 11 -16.94 -4.35 -48.62
CA PRO A 11 -18.35 -3.97 -48.40
C PRO A 11 -18.80 -3.84 -46.91
N GLY A 12 -19.90 -3.09 -46.71
CA GLY A 12 -21.12 -3.56 -46.01
C GLY A 12 -21.09 -3.92 -44.53
N LEU A 13 -21.66 -3.05 -43.70
CA LEU A 13 -22.47 -3.37 -42.50
C LEU A 13 -23.47 -2.21 -42.32
N ASP A 14 -24.72 -2.32 -42.80
CA ASP A 14 -25.90 -2.74 -42.01
C ASP A 14 -25.74 -2.35 -40.53
N GLY A 15 -26.38 -1.27 -40.07
CA GLY A 15 -27.79 -1.32 -39.73
C GLY A 15 -27.94 -1.91 -38.32
N MET A 16 -28.33 -1.06 -37.36
CA MET A 16 -29.11 -1.36 -36.13
C MET A 16 -28.68 -0.48 -34.95
N SER A 17 -29.57 0.46 -34.64
CA SER A 17 -29.68 1.14 -33.35
C SER A 17 -29.90 0.11 -32.25
N GLU A 18 -29.14 0.14 -31.15
CA GLU A 18 -29.59 -0.52 -29.91
C GLU A 18 -29.08 0.21 -28.66
N GLU A 19 -30.04 0.90 -28.04
CA GLU A 19 -30.11 1.38 -26.67
C GLU A 19 -29.59 0.34 -25.68
N LYS A 20 -28.58 0.68 -24.85
CA LYS A 20 -28.10 -0.19 -23.77
C LYS A 20 -29.11 -0.21 -22.61
N PRO A 21 -29.72 -1.36 -22.26
CA PRO A 21 -30.53 -1.45 -21.05
C PRO A 21 -29.65 -1.49 -19.79
N ARG A 22 -30.08 -0.74 -18.77
CA ARG A 22 -29.53 -0.74 -17.42
C ARG A 22 -29.76 -2.12 -16.77
N GLY A 23 -28.73 -2.95 -16.74
CA GLY A 23 -28.75 -4.24 -16.05
C GLY A 23 -28.78 -4.08 -14.53
N VAL A 24 -29.89 -4.44 -13.91
CA VAL A 24 -30.02 -4.62 -12.45
C VAL A 24 -29.47 -6.01 -12.11
N LEU A 25 -28.38 -6.08 -11.35
CA LEU A 25 -27.88 -7.35 -10.81
C LEU A 25 -28.85 -7.87 -9.74
N LYS A 26 -29.63 -8.89 -10.08
CA LYS A 26 -30.38 -9.71 -9.11
C LYS A 26 -29.38 -10.52 -8.29
N LEU A 27 -29.25 -10.22 -7.00
CA LEU A 27 -28.64 -11.12 -6.02
C LEU A 27 -29.57 -12.32 -5.84
N VAL A 28 -29.19 -13.47 -6.40
CA VAL A 28 -29.83 -14.74 -6.07
C VAL A 28 -29.18 -15.24 -4.78
N SER A 29 -29.94 -15.18 -3.70
CA SER A 29 -29.58 -15.75 -2.40
C SER A 29 -29.82 -17.26 -2.48
N GLU A 30 -28.76 -18.03 -2.69
CA GLU A 30 -28.81 -19.48 -2.63
C GLU A 30 -28.10 -19.95 -1.37
N LYS A 31 -28.90 -20.54 -0.47
CA LYS A 31 -28.53 -21.08 0.83
C LYS A 31 -28.35 -22.59 0.66
N VAL A 32 -27.22 -23.16 1.09
CA VAL A 32 -27.04 -24.49 1.77
C VAL A 32 -25.56 -24.93 1.69
N GLY A 33 -25.01 -25.38 2.84
CA GLY A 33 -23.59 -25.67 3.11
C GLY A 33 -22.98 -26.92 2.44
N PRO A 34 -21.82 -27.44 2.93
CA PRO A 34 -21.55 -27.76 4.33
C PRO A 34 -20.48 -26.86 4.97
N SER A 35 -20.47 -26.82 6.31
CA SER A 35 -19.45 -26.18 7.16
C SER A 35 -18.04 -26.42 6.63
N ARG A 36 -17.50 -25.46 5.90
CA ARG A 36 -16.10 -25.11 6.09
C ARG A 36 -16.10 -24.37 7.41
N ASP A 37 -15.71 -25.09 8.46
CA ASP A 37 -15.22 -24.43 9.67
C ASP A 37 -14.31 -23.30 9.17
N PRO A 38 -14.68 -22.02 9.35
CA PRO A 38 -13.77 -20.96 8.98
C PRO A 38 -12.56 -21.21 9.85
N ALA A 39 -11.45 -21.66 9.24
CA ALA A 39 -10.18 -21.77 9.93
C ALA A 39 -10.07 -20.51 10.81
N PRO A 40 -9.75 -20.64 12.11
CA PRO A 40 -9.81 -19.52 13.03
C PRO A 40 -9.10 -18.38 12.33
N ILE A 41 -9.83 -17.29 12.10
CA ILE A 41 -9.27 -16.06 11.54
C ILE A 41 -8.12 -15.78 12.49
N VAL A 42 -6.90 -16.12 12.05
CA VAL A 42 -5.71 -15.98 12.89
C VAL A 42 -5.68 -14.50 13.12
N ALA A 43 -6.02 -14.07 14.34
CA ALA A 43 -5.97 -12.69 14.71
C ALA A 43 -4.56 -12.24 14.35
N HIS A 44 -4.43 -11.47 13.28
CA HIS A 44 -3.17 -10.83 12.93
C HIS A 44 -2.80 -10.11 14.21
N GLU A 45 -1.69 -10.47 14.86
CA GLU A 45 -1.25 -9.80 16.08
C GLU A 45 -1.40 -8.31 15.83
N THR A 46 -2.35 -7.69 16.55
CA THR A 46 -2.79 -6.35 16.20
C THR A 46 -1.58 -5.46 16.40
N MET A 47 -1.04 -4.97 15.28
CA MET A 47 0.16 -4.16 15.28
C MET A 47 -0.02 -2.98 16.24
N ARG A 48 0.98 -2.71 17.10
CA ARG A 48 0.83 -1.68 18.13
C ARG A 48 0.38 -0.35 17.55
N THR A 49 -0.48 0.33 18.30
CA THR A 49 -0.98 1.65 17.91
C THR A 49 0.15 2.68 17.92
N SER A 50 -0.06 3.83 17.28
CA SER A 50 0.97 4.88 17.25
C SER A 50 1.29 5.39 18.67
N ALA A 51 0.27 5.45 19.54
CA ALA A 51 0.43 5.83 20.95
C ALA A 51 1.29 4.83 21.74
N GLU A 52 1.20 3.54 21.43
CA GLU A 52 2.03 2.50 22.06
C GLU A 52 3.48 2.51 21.54
N LEU A 53 3.69 2.97 20.31
CA LEU A 53 5.03 3.14 19.72
C LEU A 53 5.70 4.47 20.10
N ASP A 54 4.94 5.49 20.52
CA ASP A 54 5.45 6.80 20.95
C ASP A 54 6.65 6.74 21.92
N PRO A 55 6.67 5.93 23.00
CA PRO A 55 7.83 5.85 23.87
C PRO A 55 9.07 5.30 23.17
N LEU A 56 8.90 4.43 22.18
CA LEU A 56 10.01 3.92 21.37
C LEU A 56 10.46 4.97 20.35
N VAL A 57 9.53 5.69 19.72
CA VAL A 57 9.81 6.83 18.82
C VAL A 57 10.66 7.88 19.55
N LYS A 58 10.29 8.27 20.77
CA LYS A 58 11.06 9.21 21.60
C LYS A 58 12.50 8.75 21.86
N GLN A 59 12.69 7.47 22.16
CA GLN A 59 14.02 6.90 22.42
C GLN A 59 14.87 6.81 21.15
N VAL A 60 14.27 6.49 20.01
CA VAL A 60 14.96 6.51 18.72
C VAL A 60 15.29 7.94 18.30
N ALA A 61 14.37 8.88 18.49
CA ALA A 61 14.58 10.29 18.19
C ALA A 61 15.71 10.92 19.04
N ALA A 62 15.92 10.42 20.26
CA ALA A 62 17.04 10.84 21.12
C ALA A 62 18.41 10.45 20.54
N ASN A 63 18.49 9.49 19.61
CA ASN A 63 19.72 9.19 18.88
C ASN A 63 19.97 10.24 17.79
N GLY A 64 20.62 11.34 18.16
CA GLY A 64 20.84 12.49 17.28
C GLY A 64 21.63 12.18 16.00
N SER A 65 22.56 11.22 16.04
CA SER A 65 23.34 10.81 14.86
C SER A 65 22.46 10.06 13.86
N LEU A 66 21.63 9.14 14.35
CA LEU A 66 20.68 8.40 13.52
C LEU A 66 19.60 9.32 12.94
N MET A 67 19.08 10.23 13.75
CA MET A 67 18.09 11.21 13.28
C MET A 67 18.65 12.20 12.27
N ARG A 68 19.92 12.57 12.37
CA ARG A 68 20.58 13.39 11.34
C ARG A 68 20.60 12.65 10.00
N LYS A 69 21.11 11.41 9.98
CA LYS A 69 21.12 10.56 8.78
C LYS A 69 19.72 10.41 8.19
N PHE A 70 18.72 10.13 9.02
CA PHE A 70 17.34 9.97 8.60
C PHE A 70 16.80 11.23 7.91
N ARG A 71 17.00 12.40 8.53
CA ARG A 71 16.60 13.69 7.95
C ARG A 71 17.31 14.00 6.63
N GLU A 72 18.57 13.61 6.49
CA GLU A 72 19.33 13.74 5.23
C GLU A 72 18.83 12.80 4.13
N THR A 73 18.21 11.68 4.50
CA THR A 73 17.64 10.73 3.53
C THR A 73 16.19 11.00 3.16
N VAL A 74 15.42 11.68 4.01
CA VAL A 74 14.03 12.05 3.70
C VAL A 74 14.01 13.01 2.50
N GLY A 75 13.37 12.60 1.42
CA GLY A 75 13.30 13.38 0.17
C GLY A 75 14.48 13.16 -0.80
N CYS A 76 15.35 12.19 -0.53
CA CYS A 76 16.39 11.76 -1.47
C CYS A 76 15.82 10.69 -2.43
N ASP A 77 16.12 10.80 -3.74
CA ASP A 77 15.77 9.78 -4.75
C ASP A 77 16.61 8.49 -4.66
N ASP A 78 17.60 8.44 -3.75
CA ASP A 78 18.40 7.24 -3.53
C ASP A 78 17.65 6.24 -2.62
N GLU A 79 16.81 5.41 -3.24
CA GLU A 79 16.00 4.41 -2.53
C GLU A 79 16.85 3.43 -1.70
N ALA A 80 18.04 3.07 -2.19
CA ALA A 80 18.93 2.15 -1.49
C ALA A 80 19.43 2.77 -0.18
N ARG A 81 19.81 4.04 -0.20
CA ARG A 81 20.21 4.81 0.98
C ARG A 81 19.05 5.00 1.95
N VAL A 82 17.86 5.33 1.46
CA VAL A 82 16.64 5.45 2.30
C VAL A 82 16.37 4.13 3.00
N ARG A 83 16.39 3.02 2.27
CA ARG A 83 16.19 1.68 2.82
C ARG A 83 17.22 1.33 3.88
N ALA A 84 18.50 1.62 3.63
CA ALA A 84 19.58 1.35 4.58
C ALA A 84 19.38 2.10 5.91
N VAL A 85 18.95 3.37 5.86
CA VAL A 85 18.68 4.13 7.09
C VAL A 85 17.43 3.63 7.82
N ILE A 86 16.37 3.21 7.11
CA ILE A 86 15.20 2.57 7.73
C ILE A 86 15.59 1.25 8.41
N ASP A 87 16.45 0.43 7.78
CA ASP A 87 16.97 -0.80 8.39
C ASP A 87 17.84 -0.49 9.63
N GLU A 88 18.65 0.59 9.61
CA GLU A 88 19.42 1.06 10.77
C GLU A 88 18.49 1.48 11.93
N ILE A 89 17.41 2.22 11.63
CA ILE A 89 16.37 2.59 12.60
C ILE A 89 15.71 1.35 13.19
N ARG A 90 15.32 0.38 12.35
CA ARG A 90 14.72 -0.87 12.84
C ARG A 90 15.68 -1.63 13.73
N SER A 91 16.94 -1.76 13.33
CA SER A 91 17.96 -2.46 14.11
C SER A 91 18.17 -1.80 15.48
N TYR A 92 18.24 -0.47 15.52
CA TYR A 92 18.38 0.27 16.78
C TYR A 92 17.12 0.11 17.65
N ALA A 93 15.93 0.25 17.07
CA ALA A 93 14.67 0.09 17.77
C ALA A 93 14.49 -1.35 18.31
N ALA A 94 14.89 -2.37 17.56
CA ALA A 94 14.86 -3.77 17.99
C ALA A 94 15.85 -4.07 19.13
N SER A 95 16.95 -3.30 19.23
CA SER A 95 17.87 -3.42 20.37
C SER A 95 17.26 -2.91 21.69
N ILE A 96 16.31 -1.98 21.60
CA ILE A 96 15.55 -1.44 22.75
C ILE A 96 14.35 -2.34 23.04
N ASP A 97 13.63 -2.75 22.00
CA ASP A 97 12.46 -3.61 22.09
C ASP A 97 12.58 -4.81 21.12
N PRO A 98 13.04 -5.98 21.61
CA PRO A 98 13.19 -7.19 20.79
C PRO A 98 11.89 -7.74 20.23
N LYS A 99 10.73 -7.31 20.75
CA LYS A 99 9.41 -7.71 20.25
C LYS A 99 8.95 -6.88 19.05
N LEU A 100 9.72 -5.86 18.67
CA LEU A 100 9.42 -5.02 17.53
C LEU A 100 9.37 -5.84 16.24
N THR A 101 8.20 -5.86 15.63
CA THR A 101 8.03 -6.53 14.34
C THR A 101 8.55 -5.66 13.19
N TYR A 102 8.76 -6.28 12.02
CA TYR A 102 9.18 -5.55 10.82
C TYR A 102 8.20 -4.42 10.45
N ALA A 103 6.90 -4.72 10.50
CA ALA A 103 5.85 -3.76 10.13
C ALA A 103 5.77 -2.59 11.14
N GLU A 104 5.99 -2.85 12.43
CA GLU A 104 6.11 -1.80 13.44
C GLU A 104 7.36 -0.95 13.23
N GLY A 105 8.49 -1.54 12.81
CA GLY A 105 9.69 -0.79 12.46
C GLY A 105 9.46 0.18 11.29
N ALA A 106 8.72 -0.24 10.26
CA ALA A 106 8.34 0.64 9.16
C ALA A 106 7.40 1.76 9.62
N LYS A 107 6.39 1.44 10.45
CA LYS A 107 5.50 2.44 11.06
C LYS A 107 6.28 3.43 11.94
N LEU A 108 7.27 2.95 12.68
CA LEU A 108 8.13 3.79 13.52
C LEU A 108 8.93 4.79 12.70
N ALA A 109 9.47 4.40 11.54
CA ALA A 109 10.11 5.32 10.61
C ALA A 109 9.15 6.42 10.10
N LEU A 110 7.88 6.07 9.83
CA LEU A 110 6.85 7.06 9.46
C LEU A 110 6.57 8.04 10.62
N LEU A 111 6.45 7.54 11.85
CA LEU A 111 6.23 8.39 13.03
C LEU A 111 7.42 9.32 13.30
N LEU A 112 8.66 8.87 13.05
CA LEU A 112 9.85 9.69 13.17
C LEU A 112 9.93 10.81 12.11
N ALA A 113 9.33 10.62 10.94
CA ALA A 113 9.26 11.67 9.93
C ALA A 113 8.34 12.83 10.36
N ASP A 114 7.31 12.53 11.16
CA ASP A 114 6.38 13.52 11.73
C ASP A 114 6.88 14.09 13.07
N TYR A 115 7.85 13.42 13.70
CA TYR A 115 8.40 13.80 15.01
C TYR A 115 9.29 15.07 14.90
N ARG A 116 8.72 16.22 15.26
CA ARG A 116 9.39 17.53 15.31
C ARG A 116 9.76 17.97 16.73
#